data_AF-A0A966YSM6-F1
#
_entry.id   AF-A0A966YSM6-F1
#
_cell.length_a   1.000
_cell.length_b   1.000
_cell.length_c   1.000
_cell.angle_alpha   90.00
_cell.angle_beta   90.00
_cell.angle_gamma   90.00
#
_symmetry.space_group_name_H-M   'P 1'
#
loop_
_entity.id
_entity.type
_entity.pdbx_description
1 polymer ?
#
loop_
_entity_poly.entity_id
_entity_poly.type
_entity_poly.pdbx_seq_one_letter_code
_entity_poly.pdbx_strand_id
1 'polypeptide(L)' 'NSTAEDDGYVMALRHNRTSNLSDLCVFDAAQIADDPVAVVHLPARVPNGFHGNWVSSYELN' A
#
# COMPACT_ATOMS: atom_id res chain seq x y z
N ASN A 1 -13.87 7.59 13.15
CA ASN A 1 -14.31 6.18 13.30
C ASN A 1 -14.76 5.69 11.95
N SER A 2 -14.37 4.46 11.61
CA SER A 2 -14.88 3.81 10.41
C SER A 2 -16.36 3.45 10.58
N THR A 3 -17.05 3.32 9.45
CA THR A 3 -18.49 3.07 9.33
C THR A 3 -18.82 1.71 8.71
N ALA A 4 -17.82 1.03 8.14
CA ALA A 4 -17.89 -0.30 7.56
C ALA A 4 -16.56 -1.07 7.77
N GLU A 5 -16.56 -2.39 7.56
CA GLU A 5 -15.36 -3.25 7.70
C GLU A 5 -14.22 -2.80 6.77
N ASP A 6 -14.57 -2.36 5.57
CA ASP A 6 -13.68 -1.90 4.51
C ASP A 6 -13.56 -0.37 4.44
N ASP A 7 -14.06 0.37 5.43
CA ASP A 7 -13.85 1.82 5.53
C ASP A 7 -12.40 2.10 5.98
N GLY A 8 -11.52 2.14 4.98
CA GLY A 8 -10.08 2.24 5.16
C GLY A 8 -9.31 2.13 3.85
N TYR A 9 -8.06 1.67 3.95
CA TYR A 9 -7.13 1.63 2.82
C TYR A 9 -6.41 0.29 2.75
N VAL A 10 -6.10 -0.14 1.51
CA VAL A 10 -5.18 -1.24 1.25
C VAL A 10 -3.87 -0.68 0.73
N MET A 11 -2.75 -1.18 1.25
CA MET A 11 -1.42 -0.83 0.79
C MET A 11 -0.71 -2.03 0.17
N ALA A 12 -0.08 -1.82 -0.97
CA ALA A 12 0.68 -2.87 -1.67
C ALA A 12 1.93 -2.32 -2.34
N LEU A 13 2.99 -3.14 -2.38
CA LEU A 13 4.19 -2.86 -3.15
C LEU A 13 4.01 -3.33 -4.59
N ARG A 14 4.19 -2.42 -5.55
CA ARG A 14 4.18 -2.72 -6.99
C ARG A 14 5.61 -2.71 -7.52
N HIS A 15 6.06 -3.79 -8.15
CA HIS A 15 7.33 -3.83 -8.87
C HIS A 15 7.11 -3.55 -10.35
N ASN A 16 7.64 -2.43 -10.85
CA ASN A 16 7.69 -2.15 -12.28
C ASN A 16 8.90 -2.85 -12.90
N ARG A 17 8.65 -3.87 -13.71
CA ARG A 17 9.70 -4.70 -14.34
C ARG A 17 10.49 -3.97 -15.42
N THR A 18 9.93 -2.92 -16.03
CA THR A 18 10.58 -2.15 -17.08
C THR A 18 11.62 -1.18 -16.50
N SER A 19 11.24 -0.41 -15.48
CA SER A 19 12.17 0.51 -14.81
C SER A 19 13.02 -0.16 -13.74
N ASN A 20 12.64 -1.37 -13.32
CA ASN A 20 13.19 -2.07 -12.16
C ASN A 20 13.12 -1.24 -10.85
N LEU A 21 12.05 -0.44 -10.71
CA LEU A 21 11.74 0.33 -9.50
C LEU A 21 10.46 -0.20 -8.84
N SER A 22 10.24 0.21 -7.60
CA SER A 22 9.03 -0.13 -6.86
C SER A 22 8.22 1.11 -6.50
N ASP A 23 6.92 0.93 -6.37
CA ASP A 23 6.01 1.92 -5.78
C ASP A 23 5.33 1.31 -4.55
N LEU A 24 5.02 2.13 -3.55
CA LEU A 24 3.98 1.81 -2.57
C LEU A 24 2.67 2.43 -3.06
N CYS A 25 1.71 1.58 -3.44
CA CYS A 25 0.39 1.99 -3.87
C CYS A 25 -0.58 1.95 -2.68
N VAL A 26 -1.45 2.96 -2.58
CA VAL A 26 -2.54 3.04 -1.61
C VAL A 26 -3.86 3.04 -2.38
N PHE A 27 -4.77 2.16 -2.01
CA PHE A 27 -6.09 2.00 -2.61
C PHE A 27 -7.18 2.31 -1.59
N ASP A 28 -8.32 2.81 -2.05
CA ASP A 28 -9.56 2.74 -1.30
C ASP A 28 -9.93 1.25 -1.13
N ALA A 29 -10.08 0.78 0.11
CA ALA A 29 -10.36 -0.62 0.37
C ALA A 29 -11.74 -1.05 -0.15
N ALA A 30 -12.72 -0.14 -0.18
CA ALA A 30 -14.06 -0.43 -0.71
C ALA A 30 -14.09 -0.46 -2.25
N GLN A 31 -13.09 0.12 -2.93
CA GLN A 31 -13.01 0.23 -4.40
C GLN A 31 -11.66 -0.27 -4.95
N ILE A 32 -11.17 -1.42 -4.46
CA ILE A 32 -9.82 -1.93 -4.78
C ILE A 32 -9.55 -2.19 -6.27
N ALA A 33 -10.59 -2.31 -7.10
CA ALA A 33 -10.47 -2.52 -8.53
C ALA A 33 -10.13 -1.25 -9.33
N ASP A 34 -10.30 -0.08 -8.71
CA ASP A 34 -9.98 1.22 -9.31
C ASP A 34 -8.47 1.52 -9.24
N ASP A 35 -8.06 2.64 -9.83
CA ASP A 35 -6.69 3.13 -9.73
C ASP A 35 -6.34 3.50 -8.25
N PRO A 36 -5.05 3.39 -7.85
CA PRO A 36 -4.63 3.80 -6.51
C PRO A 36 -4.99 5.26 -6.22
N VAL A 37 -5.52 5.52 -5.02
CA VAL A 37 -5.78 6.88 -4.53
C VAL A 37 -4.49 7.65 -4.25
N ALA A 38 -3.38 6.95 -4.03
CA ALA A 38 -2.04 7.53 -3.94
C ALA A 38 -0.96 6.53 -4.38
N VAL A 39 0.15 7.07 -4.90
CA VAL A 39 1.34 6.30 -5.29
C VAL A 39 2.58 6.98 -4.75
N VAL A 40 3.37 6.26 -3.95
CA VAL A 40 4.68 6.71 -3.48
C VAL A 40 5.76 6.03 -4.31
N HIS A 41 6.48 6.82 -5.10
CA HIS A 41 7.58 6.34 -5.94
C HIS A 41 8.84 6.08 -5.11
N LEU A 42 9.35 4.85 -5.13
CA LEU A 42 10.58 4.50 -4.43
C LEU A 42 11.79 4.62 -5.36
N PRO A 43 12.94 5.15 -4.88
CA PRO A 43 14.14 5.32 -5.70
C PRO A 43 14.87 4.00 -6.00
N ALA A 44 14.34 2.86 -5.54
CA ALA A 44 14.93 1.54 -5.72
C ALA A 44 13.85 0.44 -5.71
N ARG A 45 14.22 -0.76 -6.19
CA ARG A 45 13.39 -1.96 -6.08
C ARG A 45 13.31 -2.45 -4.64
N VAL A 46 12.09 -2.77 -4.18
CA VAL A 46 11.88 -3.61 -3.00
C VAL A 46 11.90 -5.08 -3.42
N PRO A 47 12.74 -5.94 -2.81
CA PRO A 47 12.75 -7.38 -3.09
C PRO A 47 11.43 -8.07 -2.74
N ASN A 48 11.19 -9.24 -3.34
CA ASN A 48 9.99 -10.04 -3.03
C ASN A 48 10.04 -10.45 -1.55
N GLY A 49 9.12 -9.92 -0.77
CA GLY A 49 8.92 -10.26 0.63
C GLY A 49 7.85 -11.34 0.83
N PHE A 50 7.44 -11.52 2.08
CA PHE A 50 6.33 -12.39 2.44
C PHE A 50 5.16 -11.57 3.00
N HIS A 51 5.18 -11.31 4.30
CA HIS A 51 4.09 -10.63 5.01
C HIS A 51 4.51 -9.22 5.41
N GLY A 52 3.52 -8.33 5.51
CA GLY A 52 3.64 -7.02 6.11
C GLY A 52 2.49 -6.79 7.09
N ASN A 53 2.68 -5.90 8.06
CA ASN A 53 1.64 -5.48 9.00
C ASN A 53 1.60 -3.95 9.01
N TRP A 54 0.41 -3.41 9.20
CA TRP A 54 0.23 -2.01 9.58
C TRP A 54 0.09 -1.93 11.09
N VAL A 55 0.71 -0.91 11.68
CA VAL A 55 0.48 -0.53 13.07
C VAL A 55 0.26 0.96 13.10
N SER A 56 -0.62 1.41 13.97
CA SER A 56 -0.80 2.84 14.19
C SER A 56 0.39 3.46 14.93
N SER A 57 0.48 4.78 14.90
CA SER A 57 1.47 5.49 15.72
C SER A 57 1.19 5.41 17.22
N TYR A 58 -0.04 5.08 17.66
CA TYR A 58 -0.36 4.95 19.08
C TYR A 58 0.07 3.60 19.65
N GLU A 59 0.19 2.56 18.82
CA GLU A 59 0.70 1.23 19.21
C GLU A 59 2.24 1.18 19.29
N LEU A 60 2.92 2.20 18.77
CA LEU A 60 4.39 2.32 18.78
C LEU A 60 4.94 3.12 19.98
N ASN A 61 4.08 3.68 20.84
CA ASN A 61 4.44 4.40 22.07
C ASN A 61 4.10 3.57 23.31
#